data_AF-A0A4R8DIJ8-F1
#
_entry.id   AF-A0A4R8DIJ8-F1
#
_cell.length_a   1.000
_cell.length_b   1.000
_cell.length_c   1.000
_cell.angle_alpha   90.00
_cell.angle_beta   90.00
_cell.angle_gamma   90.00
#
_symmetry.space_group_name_H-M   'P 1'
#
loop_
_entity.id
_entity.type
_entity.pdbx_description
1 polymer ?
#
loop_
_entity_poly.entity_id
_entity_poly.type
_entity_poly.pdbx_seq_one_letter_code
_entity_poly.pdbx_strand_id
1 'polypeptide(L)'
;MLFPVQHRPVHWVDGMKISRKHFVESDDWVNDALRDRAALGLHAYDFGLLPPFRGGRPSNQLEILERVTNQVDIRLRQCNAITAGGSRIDWQPAEYGKELVFTHTYESGQDDDQPVPYYVLLKVDPFERVPAGVPDAEETPPRHPFSEPRYQLLVLPASQMNPDDMGLHHLVVGQLFRRHGRFSVNDAYIPPCTAVVSHPALVRYYETFGSMLNEVQLNSFKILEKIAQRDHSGVLPRNVRGLCSHLLDFIARTYFEYRNMGYQQPPIYLAACFSNLAHLFFTALHLNGAKEKEEVLTYFYEWRDVTPGNFEELLTKTMDIAYSHYRIQEAMEQVRVFLEVLSALWRKLASLEFIGQRKENIVVAEQQLVRPAQARQTWTLLE
;
A
#
# COMPACT_ATOMS: atom_id res chain seq x y z
N MET A 1 0.03 -8.79 19.25
CA MET A 1 0.42 -9.66 20.38
C MET A 1 0.62 -8.77 21.59
N LEU A 2 0.19 -9.19 22.78
CA LEU A 2 0.40 -8.41 24.00
C LEU A 2 1.69 -8.87 24.69
N PHE A 3 2.47 -7.91 25.14
CA PHE A 3 3.72 -8.14 25.86
C PHE A 3 3.56 -7.74 27.31
N PRO A 4 4.04 -8.55 28.28
CA PRO A 4 3.83 -8.28 29.70
C PRO A 4 4.45 -6.95 30.13
N VAL A 5 3.85 -6.35 31.15
CA VAL A 5 4.43 -5.22 31.88
C VAL A 5 5.66 -5.71 32.67
N GLN A 6 6.80 -5.05 32.47
CA GLN A 6 8.09 -5.36 33.08
C GLN A 6 8.35 -4.53 34.34
N HIS A 7 7.84 -3.30 34.41
CA HIS A 7 8.05 -2.38 35.53
C HIS A 7 6.82 -2.30 36.45
N ARG A 8 7.02 -2.21 37.77
CA ARG A 8 5.95 -2.20 38.78
C ARG A 8 5.97 -0.89 39.56
N PRO A 9 4.81 -0.41 40.05
CA PRO A 9 4.75 0.84 40.80
C PRO A 9 5.50 0.72 42.13
N VAL A 10 6.15 1.81 42.54
CA VAL A 10 6.79 1.89 43.86
C VAL A 10 5.71 1.88 44.95
N HIS A 11 5.88 1.00 45.93
CA HIS A 11 5.00 0.93 47.09
C HIS A 11 5.43 1.94 48.15
N TRP A 12 4.84 3.14 48.10
CA TRP A 12 5.10 4.23 49.03
C TRP A 12 4.47 3.97 50.41
N VAL A 13 5.25 4.17 51.46
CA VAL A 13 4.80 4.07 52.86
C VAL A 13 5.26 5.29 53.66
N ASP A 14 4.50 5.65 54.69
CA ASP A 14 4.84 6.79 55.53
C ASP A 14 6.20 6.59 56.24
N GLY A 15 6.99 7.66 56.33
CA GLY A 15 8.36 7.62 56.88
C GLY A 15 9.41 6.92 56.02
N MET A 16 9.09 6.49 54.78
CA MET A 16 10.04 5.87 53.87
C MET A 16 11.14 6.85 53.43
N LYS A 17 12.42 6.40 53.46
CA LYS A 17 13.54 7.18 52.92
C LYS A 17 13.46 7.24 51.40
N ILE A 18 13.41 8.45 50.85
CA ILE A 18 13.31 8.71 49.41
C ILE A 18 14.70 8.70 48.77
N SER A 19 14.82 8.10 47.59
CA SER A 19 16.06 8.05 46.82
C SER A 19 15.77 8.24 45.33
N ARG A 20 16.80 8.59 44.54
CA ARG A 20 16.73 8.66 43.06
C ARG A 20 16.10 7.41 42.45
N LYS A 21 16.38 6.23 42.99
CA LYS A 21 15.90 4.95 42.47
C LYS A 21 14.36 4.89 42.45
N HIS A 22 13.69 5.37 43.50
CA HIS A 22 12.23 5.35 43.56
C HIS A 22 11.59 6.24 42.48
N PHE A 23 12.20 7.36 42.13
CA PHE A 23 11.72 8.21 41.04
C PHE A 23 11.91 7.53 39.68
N VAL A 24 13.09 6.93 39.45
CA VAL A 24 13.37 6.18 38.21
C VAL A 24 12.40 5.01 38.03
N GLU A 25 12.18 4.20 39.07
CA GLU A 25 11.24 3.08 39.03
C GLU A 25 9.79 3.53 38.81
N SER A 26 9.40 4.67 39.41
CA SER A 26 8.07 5.25 39.21
C SER A 26 7.87 5.71 37.77
N ASP A 27 8.87 6.40 37.20
CA ASP A 27 8.86 6.85 35.80
C ASP A 27 8.87 5.66 34.82
N ASP A 28 9.69 4.64 35.09
CA ASP A 28 9.75 3.43 34.26
C ASP A 28 8.40 2.71 34.27
N TRP A 29 7.74 2.60 35.43
CA TRP A 29 6.39 2.05 35.52
C TRP A 29 5.37 2.89 34.73
N VAL A 30 5.41 4.22 34.82
CA VAL A 30 4.52 5.09 34.04
C VAL A 30 4.72 4.88 32.54
N ASN A 31 5.97 4.91 32.07
CA ASN A 31 6.30 4.67 30.67
C ASN A 31 5.84 3.29 30.21
N ASP A 32 6.03 2.27 31.05
CA ASP A 32 5.66 0.91 30.72
C ASP A 32 4.15 0.70 30.67
N ALA A 33 3.41 1.32 31.59
CA ALA A 33 1.95 1.32 31.62
C ALA A 33 1.34 2.07 30.42
N LEU A 34 1.95 3.18 29.99
CA LEU A 34 1.53 3.91 28.78
C LEU A 34 1.77 3.07 27.52
N ARG A 35 2.93 2.44 27.43
CA ARG A 35 3.29 1.49 26.36
C ARG A 35 2.30 0.33 26.28
N ASP A 36 2.01 -0.31 27.41
CA ASP A 36 1.05 -1.41 27.52
C ASP A 36 -0.36 -0.98 27.08
N ARG A 37 -0.84 0.17 27.59
CA ARG A 37 -2.14 0.72 27.19
C ARG A 37 -2.24 1.03 25.70
N ALA A 38 -1.17 1.54 25.10
CA ALA A 38 -1.13 1.76 23.66
C ALA A 38 -1.20 0.42 22.90
N ALA A 39 -0.47 -0.60 23.35
CA ALA A 39 -0.47 -1.93 22.74
C ALA A 39 -1.83 -2.63 22.79
N LEU A 40 -2.66 -2.38 23.80
CA LEU A 40 -4.02 -2.95 23.89
C LEU A 40 -4.93 -2.55 22.72
N GLY A 41 -4.69 -1.38 22.12
CA GLY A 41 -5.46 -0.89 20.97
C GLY A 41 -4.88 -1.31 19.62
N LEU A 42 -3.71 -1.98 19.60
CA LEU A 42 -3.04 -2.39 18.39
C LEU A 42 -3.36 -3.85 18.03
N HIS A 43 -3.53 -4.05 16.73
CA HIS A 43 -3.68 -5.32 16.06
C HIS A 43 -2.41 -5.64 15.25
N ALA A 44 -2.40 -6.77 14.55
CA ALA A 44 -1.28 -7.16 13.70
C ALA A 44 -1.16 -6.33 12.41
N TYR A 45 -2.05 -5.34 12.18
CA TYR A 45 -2.20 -4.64 10.91
C TYR A 45 -2.31 -3.12 11.02
N ASP A 46 -2.11 -2.52 12.20
CA ASP A 46 -2.33 -1.10 12.48
C ASP A 46 -1.20 -0.46 13.32
N PHE A 47 0.02 -1.01 13.23
CA PHE A 47 1.22 -0.45 13.85
C PHE A 47 2.18 0.15 12.80
N GLY A 48 3.27 0.77 13.24
CA GLY A 48 4.29 1.35 12.36
C GLY A 48 4.13 2.84 12.18
N LEU A 49 4.33 3.35 10.96
CA LEU A 49 4.31 4.78 10.67
C LEU A 49 2.95 5.38 10.98
N LEU A 50 2.97 6.50 11.71
CA LEU A 50 1.79 7.27 12.08
C LEU A 50 1.48 8.30 10.98
N PRO A 51 0.25 8.84 10.93
CA PRO A 51 -0.05 10.00 10.10
C PRO A 51 0.91 11.16 10.38
N PRO A 52 1.33 11.91 9.36
CA PRO A 52 2.16 13.08 9.56
C PRO A 52 1.40 14.11 10.43
N PHE A 53 2.14 14.87 11.22
CA PHE A 53 1.57 16.03 11.92
C PHE A 53 0.96 17.00 10.90
N ARG A 54 -0.05 17.78 11.32
CA ARG A 54 -0.73 18.74 10.43
C ARG A 54 0.29 19.74 9.85
N GLY A 55 0.38 19.81 8.53
CA GLY A 55 1.35 20.66 7.82
C GLY A 55 2.81 20.21 7.96
N GLY A 56 3.05 19.03 8.54
CA GLY A 56 4.36 18.46 8.77
C GLY A 56 4.94 17.73 7.57
N ARG A 57 6.21 17.35 7.70
CA ARG A 57 6.94 16.46 6.79
C ARG A 57 6.40 15.02 6.86
N PRO A 58 6.66 14.18 5.84
CA PRO A 58 6.32 12.76 5.89
C PRO A 58 6.89 12.09 7.15
N SER A 59 6.19 11.07 7.64
CA SER A 59 6.51 10.39 8.89
C SER A 59 7.78 9.55 8.87
N ASN A 60 8.47 9.46 7.74
CA ASN A 60 9.72 8.72 7.60
C ASN A 60 10.60 9.34 6.52
N GLN A 61 11.90 9.47 6.80
CA GLN A 61 12.90 9.84 5.81
C GLN A 61 14.23 9.11 6.10
N LEU A 62 14.60 8.20 5.19
CA LEU A 62 15.88 7.51 5.16
C LEU A 62 16.81 8.14 4.12
N GLU A 63 18.09 8.23 4.44
CA GLU A 63 19.13 8.77 3.57
C GLU A 63 20.32 7.80 3.54
N ILE A 64 20.90 7.56 2.36
CA ILE A 64 22.14 6.80 2.19
C ILE A 64 23.22 7.75 1.71
N LEU A 65 24.35 7.75 2.42
CA LEU A 65 25.53 8.54 2.08
C LEU A 65 26.73 7.62 1.91
N GLU A 66 27.20 7.50 0.66
CA GLU A 66 28.46 6.82 0.35
C GLU A 66 29.64 7.74 0.71
N ARG A 67 30.59 7.23 1.48
CA ARG A 67 31.85 7.91 1.80
C ARG A 67 32.96 7.42 0.87
N VAL A 68 33.94 8.30 0.65
CA VAL A 68 35.15 8.01 -0.16
C VAL A 68 35.96 6.82 0.42
N THR A 69 35.77 6.48 1.69
CA THR A 69 36.47 5.41 2.43
C THR A 69 35.88 4.00 2.26
N ASN A 70 35.09 3.73 1.20
CA ASN A 70 34.32 2.48 1.05
C ASN A 70 33.40 2.20 2.24
N GLN A 71 32.84 3.26 2.83
CA GLN A 71 31.86 3.18 3.90
C GLN A 71 30.54 3.75 3.42
N VAL A 72 29.45 3.20 3.93
CA VAL A 72 28.11 3.72 3.71
C VAL A 72 27.47 4.06 5.04
N ASP A 73 26.94 5.28 5.10
CA ASP A 73 26.14 5.75 6.22
C ASP A 73 24.67 5.69 5.83
N ILE A 74 23.89 4.92 6.57
CA ILE A 74 22.44 4.91 6.46
C ILE A 74 21.90 5.75 7.61
N ARG A 75 21.25 6.87 7.30
CA ARG A 75 20.79 7.86 8.28
C ARG A 75 19.28 7.94 8.30
N LEU A 76 18.72 8.00 9.50
CA LEU A 76 17.30 8.27 9.71
C LEU A 76 17.10 9.75 10.08
N ARG A 77 16.49 10.51 9.18
CA ARG A 77 16.25 11.96 9.34
C ARG A 77 14.96 12.29 10.06
N GLN A 78 13.98 11.41 9.97
CA GLN A 78 12.71 11.61 10.66
C GLN A 78 12.02 10.25 10.79
N CYS A 79 11.40 9.99 11.94
CA CYS A 79 10.52 8.85 12.09
C CYS A 79 9.43 9.15 13.12
N ASN A 80 8.18 9.15 12.68
CA ASN A 80 7.00 9.28 13.51
C ASN A 80 6.20 7.97 13.44
N ALA A 81 6.30 7.15 14.48
CA ALA A 81 5.77 5.79 14.45
C ALA A 81 5.36 5.25 15.83
N ILE A 82 4.79 4.05 15.83
CA ILE A 82 4.51 3.21 16.99
C ILE A 82 4.95 1.77 16.69
N THR A 83 5.63 1.10 17.63
CA THR A 83 5.98 -0.32 17.47
C THR A 83 4.75 -1.21 17.67
N ALA A 84 4.79 -2.47 17.21
CA ALA A 84 3.74 -3.46 17.52
C ALA A 84 3.59 -3.70 19.04
N GLY A 85 4.63 -3.36 19.81
CA GLY A 85 4.64 -3.40 21.26
C GLY A 85 4.04 -2.17 21.96
N GLY A 86 3.59 -1.16 21.21
CA GLY A 86 3.01 0.07 21.77
C GLY A 86 4.02 1.16 22.13
N SER A 87 5.32 0.99 21.81
CA SER A 87 6.32 2.03 22.05
C SER A 87 6.20 3.15 21.02
N ARG A 88 6.00 4.39 21.49
CA ARG A 88 5.95 5.60 20.66
C ARG A 88 7.35 6.00 20.19
N ILE A 89 7.49 6.29 18.90
CA ILE A 89 8.73 6.74 18.26
C ILE A 89 8.50 8.12 17.64
N ASP A 90 9.07 9.16 18.22
CA ASP A 90 9.11 10.51 17.62
C ASP A 90 10.56 10.95 17.49
N TRP A 91 11.19 10.53 16.39
CA TRP A 91 12.56 10.88 16.07
C TRP A 91 12.58 12.06 15.11
N GLN A 92 13.14 13.17 15.58
CA GLN A 92 13.47 14.35 14.78
C GLN A 92 14.84 14.86 15.25
N PRO A 93 15.84 14.97 14.37
CA PRO A 93 17.14 15.49 14.75
C PRO A 93 16.99 16.98 15.07
N ALA A 94 16.95 17.31 16.36
CA ALA A 94 16.76 18.68 16.84
C ALA A 94 18.05 19.52 16.78
N GLU A 95 19.23 18.90 16.70
CA GLU A 95 20.53 19.55 16.87
C GLU A 95 21.62 18.99 15.93
N TYR A 96 22.64 19.80 15.64
CA TYR A 96 23.89 19.34 15.02
C TYR A 96 24.57 18.31 15.95
N GLY A 97 24.69 17.06 15.50
CA GLY A 97 25.50 16.02 16.20
C GLY A 97 24.73 14.79 16.71
N LYS A 98 23.40 14.84 16.80
CA LYS A 98 22.56 13.67 17.11
C LYS A 98 22.00 13.05 15.83
N GLU A 99 22.88 12.49 15.00
CA GLU A 99 22.43 11.71 13.83
C GLU A 99 22.25 10.24 14.21
N LEU A 100 21.11 9.66 13.85
CA LEU A 100 20.92 8.22 13.97
C LEU A 100 21.46 7.55 12.71
N VAL A 101 22.71 7.09 12.79
CA VAL A 101 23.48 6.56 11.65
C VAL A 101 23.88 5.12 11.91
N PHE A 102 23.67 4.27 10.91
CA PHE A 102 24.32 2.98 10.81
C PHE A 102 25.43 3.09 9.77
N THR A 103 26.67 2.80 10.16
CA THR A 103 27.82 2.80 9.25
C THR A 103 28.22 1.36 8.94
N HIS A 104 28.25 1.02 7.66
CA HIS A 104 28.78 -0.26 7.18
C HIS A 104 30.03 -0.03 6.34
N THR A 105 31.03 -0.88 6.51
CA THR A 105 32.26 -0.85 5.70
C THR A 105 32.17 -1.97 4.69
N TYR A 106 32.35 -1.67 3.41
CA TYR A 106 32.30 -2.67 2.36
C TYR A 106 33.49 -3.64 2.49
N GLU A 107 33.19 -4.93 2.62
CA GLU A 107 34.20 -5.98 2.51
C GLU A 107 34.41 -6.31 1.02
N SER A 108 35.65 -6.17 0.55
CA SER A 108 36.03 -6.55 -0.81
C SER A 108 35.92 -8.06 -1.00
N GLY A 109 35.04 -8.51 -1.90
CA GLY A 109 34.92 -9.93 -2.29
C GLY A 109 33.52 -10.55 -2.20
N GLN A 110 32.48 -9.83 -1.75
CA GLN A 110 31.09 -10.30 -1.83
C GLN A 110 30.42 -9.80 -3.11
N ASP A 111 30.54 -10.57 -4.19
CA ASP A 111 29.73 -10.39 -5.39
C ASP A 111 28.42 -11.16 -5.24
N ASP A 112 27.42 -10.48 -4.69
CA ASP A 112 26.03 -10.92 -4.83
C ASP A 112 25.59 -10.60 -6.27
N ASP A 113 25.50 -11.62 -7.13
CA ASP A 113 24.99 -11.50 -8.52
C ASP A 113 23.54 -10.99 -8.55
N GLN A 114 22.77 -11.29 -7.50
CA GLN A 114 21.40 -10.83 -7.33
C GLN A 114 21.28 -9.83 -6.17
N PRO A 115 20.37 -8.84 -6.27
CA PRO A 115 20.13 -7.89 -5.20
C PRO A 115 19.61 -8.60 -3.94
N VAL A 116 20.38 -8.54 -2.85
CA VAL A 116 19.99 -9.13 -1.56
C VAL A 116 19.22 -8.08 -0.74
N PRO A 117 17.99 -8.37 -0.29
CA PRO A 117 17.20 -7.44 0.52
C PRO A 117 17.69 -7.38 1.97
N TYR A 118 17.76 -6.16 2.51
CA TYR A 118 18.08 -5.84 3.90
C TYR A 118 16.98 -4.96 4.49
N TYR A 119 16.63 -5.18 5.76
CA TYR A 119 15.73 -4.31 6.49
C TYR A 119 16.50 -3.31 7.35
N VAL A 120 16.00 -2.09 7.39
CA VAL A 120 16.43 -1.05 8.32
C VAL A 120 15.47 -1.07 9.50
N LEU A 121 15.97 -1.47 10.67
CA LEU A 121 15.21 -1.53 11.90
C LEU A 121 15.56 -0.33 12.79
N LEU A 122 14.53 0.28 13.35
CA LEU A 122 14.65 1.23 14.44
C LEU A 122 14.29 0.53 15.74
N LYS A 123 15.24 0.52 16.67
CA LYS A 123 15.03 0.08 18.05
C LYS A 123 14.83 1.30 18.95
N VAL A 124 13.83 1.25 19.81
CA VAL A 124 13.55 2.28 20.84
C VAL A 124 13.59 1.66 22.22
N ASP A 125 14.49 2.12 23.09
CA ASP A 125 14.51 1.73 24.49
C ASP A 125 13.90 2.86 25.34
N PRO A 126 12.65 2.70 25.84
CA PRO A 126 11.98 3.72 26.64
C PRO A 126 12.51 3.83 28.07
N PHE A 127 13.35 2.89 28.51
CA PHE A 127 13.86 2.83 29.89
C PHE A 127 15.30 3.38 29.98
N GLU A 128 16.04 3.35 28.87
CA GLU A 128 17.34 4.01 28.76
C GLU A 128 17.20 5.50 28.42
N ARG A 129 17.44 6.36 29.43
CA ARG A 129 17.30 7.82 29.33
C ARG A 129 18.58 8.46 28.78
N VAL A 130 18.43 9.17 27.66
CA VAL A 130 19.50 9.95 27.02
C VAL A 130 19.27 11.45 27.30
N PRO A 131 20.29 12.21 27.74
CA PRO A 131 20.17 13.65 27.95
C PRO A 131 19.76 14.41 26.67
N ALA A 132 18.81 15.35 26.79
CA ALA A 132 18.24 16.09 25.66
C ALA A 132 17.88 17.55 25.99
N GLY A 133 17.83 18.39 24.94
CA GLY A 133 17.62 19.83 25.02
C GLY A 133 18.92 20.62 25.24
N VAL A 134 18.87 21.91 24.94
CA VAL A 134 20.02 22.81 25.11
C VAL A 134 20.30 22.99 26.61
N PRO A 135 21.54 22.75 27.08
CA PRO A 135 21.91 23.00 28.47
C PRO A 135 21.69 24.46 28.87
N ASP A 136 21.17 24.68 30.08
CA ASP A 136 21.02 26.02 30.63
C ASP A 136 22.41 26.57 31.01
N ALA A 137 22.76 27.74 30.45
CA ALA A 137 24.03 28.40 30.69
C ALA A 137 24.14 28.97 32.11
N GLU A 138 23.01 29.23 32.77
CA GLU A 138 22.96 29.72 34.16
C GLU A 138 23.11 28.58 35.18
N GLU A 139 22.95 27.31 34.75
CA GLU A 139 23.13 26.17 35.62
C GLU A 139 24.61 25.73 35.67
N THR A 140 25.16 25.56 36.87
CA THR A 140 26.55 25.12 37.08
C THR A 140 26.60 23.81 37.88
N PRO A 141 27.08 22.69 37.31
CA PRO A 141 27.51 22.53 35.92
C PRO A 141 26.32 22.53 34.93
N PRO A 142 26.52 22.95 33.66
CA PRO A 142 25.47 22.91 32.66
C PRO A 142 24.93 21.48 32.50
N ARG A 143 23.61 21.30 32.65
CA ARG A 143 22.94 20.03 32.40
C ARG A 143 21.88 20.17 31.31
N HIS A 144 21.62 19.07 30.63
CA HIS A 144 20.48 18.95 29.74
C HIS A 144 19.16 18.99 30.55
N PRO A 145 18.16 19.78 30.13
CA PRO A 145 16.90 19.94 30.87
C PRO A 145 15.94 18.74 30.73
N PHE A 146 16.07 17.95 29.66
CA PHE A 146 15.14 16.87 29.31
C PHE A 146 15.86 15.53 29.15
N SER A 147 15.07 14.46 29.06
CA SER A 147 15.54 13.12 28.70
C SER A 147 14.69 12.53 27.58
N GLU A 148 15.33 11.88 26.64
CA GLU A 148 14.71 11.14 25.54
C GLU A 148 15.00 9.64 25.67
N PRO A 149 14.16 8.76 25.09
CA PRO A 149 14.48 7.35 25.00
C PRO A 149 15.68 7.12 24.07
N ARG A 150 16.41 6.03 24.28
CA ARG A 150 17.53 5.69 23.39
C ARG A 150 17.00 5.07 22.09
N TYR A 151 17.42 5.67 20.97
CA TYR A 151 17.20 5.11 19.64
C TYR A 151 18.46 4.43 19.12
N GLN A 152 18.29 3.33 18.38
CA GLN A 152 19.38 2.65 17.67
C GLN A 152 18.89 2.21 16.28
N LEU A 153 19.71 2.44 15.26
CA LEU A 153 19.47 1.97 13.91
C LEU A 153 20.26 0.68 13.68
N LEU A 154 19.57 -0.36 13.19
CA LEU A 154 20.14 -1.66 12.86
C LEU A 154 19.81 -1.99 11.41
N VAL A 155 20.72 -2.65 10.71
CA VAL A 155 20.49 -3.11 9.33
C VAL A 155 20.80 -4.59 9.28
N LEU A 156 19.80 -5.39 8.92
CA LEU A 156 19.86 -6.85 8.96
C LEU A 156 19.39 -7.45 7.62
N PRO A 157 20.00 -8.54 7.13
CA PRO A 157 19.50 -9.26 5.96
C PRO A 157 18.05 -9.69 6.16
N ALA A 158 17.20 -9.53 5.14
CA ALA A 158 15.79 -9.90 5.25
C ALA A 158 15.57 -11.40 5.49
N SER A 159 16.51 -12.26 5.04
CA SER A 159 16.49 -13.70 5.29
C SER A 159 16.70 -14.10 6.76
N GLN A 160 17.28 -13.22 7.56
CA GLN A 160 17.53 -13.46 8.98
C GLN A 160 16.40 -12.94 9.88
N MET A 161 15.38 -12.29 9.29
CA MET A 161 14.26 -11.74 10.02
C MET A 161 13.01 -12.60 9.81
N ASN A 162 12.51 -13.16 10.91
CA ASN A 162 11.12 -13.57 10.98
C ASN A 162 10.30 -12.41 11.57
N PRO A 163 9.28 -11.89 10.86
CA PRO A 163 8.50 -10.76 11.35
C PRO A 163 7.74 -11.03 12.67
N ASP A 164 7.44 -12.30 12.94
CA ASP A 164 6.80 -12.73 14.19
C ASP A 164 7.76 -12.72 15.39
N ASP A 165 9.07 -12.76 15.13
CA ASP A 165 10.12 -12.73 16.16
C ASP A 165 10.62 -11.31 16.43
N MET A 166 9.99 -10.29 15.83
CA MET A 166 10.35 -8.90 16.10
C MET A 166 10.00 -8.52 17.55
N GLY A 167 11.05 -8.26 18.34
CA GLY A 167 10.90 -7.89 19.73
C GLY A 167 10.12 -6.58 19.93
N LEU A 168 9.50 -6.45 21.12
CA LEU A 168 8.65 -5.36 21.61
C LEU A 168 8.99 -3.93 21.14
N HIS A 169 10.28 -3.66 20.99
CA HIS A 169 10.86 -2.34 20.81
C HIS A 169 11.44 -2.08 19.41
N HIS A 170 11.14 -2.93 18.43
CA HIS A 170 11.67 -2.80 17.08
C HIS A 170 10.58 -2.43 16.07
N LEU A 171 10.97 -1.67 15.05
CA LEU A 171 10.14 -1.35 13.91
C LEU A 171 10.98 -1.36 12.63
N VAL A 172 10.48 -2.00 11.57
CA VAL A 172 11.07 -1.86 10.24
C VAL A 172 10.66 -0.51 9.66
N VAL A 173 11.65 0.35 9.40
CA VAL A 173 11.43 1.69 8.84
C VAL A 173 11.83 1.77 7.36
N GLY A 174 12.45 0.73 6.80
CA GLY A 174 12.73 0.70 5.37
C GLY A 174 13.39 -0.58 4.93
N GLN A 175 13.60 -0.70 3.62
CA GLN A 175 14.30 -1.81 3.00
C GLN A 175 15.34 -1.30 2.02
N LEU A 176 16.47 -1.99 1.97
CA LEU A 176 17.59 -1.71 1.09
C LEU A 176 17.87 -2.93 0.23
N PHE A 177 18.46 -2.72 -0.94
CA PHE A 177 19.09 -3.77 -1.72
C PHE A 177 20.59 -3.63 -1.65
N ARG A 178 21.28 -4.75 -1.44
CA ARG A 178 22.73 -4.84 -1.60
C ARG A 178 23.05 -5.52 -2.92
N ARG A 179 23.86 -4.88 -3.77
CA ARG A 179 24.33 -5.45 -5.05
C ARG A 179 25.76 -4.99 -5.32
N HIS A 180 26.65 -5.92 -5.66
CA HIS A 180 28.09 -5.63 -5.86
C HIS A 180 28.69 -4.81 -4.70
N GLY A 181 28.38 -5.23 -3.47
CA GLY A 181 28.77 -4.52 -2.24
C GLY A 181 27.96 -3.26 -1.93
N ARG A 182 27.37 -2.55 -2.90
CA ARG A 182 26.70 -1.25 -2.66
C ARG A 182 25.27 -1.39 -2.16
N PHE A 183 24.83 -0.45 -1.33
CA PHE A 183 23.46 -0.36 -0.85
C PHE A 183 22.68 0.68 -1.64
N SER A 184 21.45 0.34 -2.03
CA SER A 184 20.46 1.26 -2.59
C SER A 184 19.15 1.14 -1.83
N VAL A 185 18.42 2.24 -1.68
CA VAL A 185 17.08 2.23 -1.09
C VAL A 185 16.12 1.46 -2.00
N ASN A 186 15.26 0.61 -1.43
CA ASN A 186 14.12 0.08 -2.15
C ASN A 186 12.93 1.04 -1.99
N ASP A 187 12.75 1.94 -2.95
CA ASP A 187 11.65 2.93 -2.95
C ASP A 187 10.24 2.30 -3.09
N ALA A 188 10.16 1.05 -3.54
CA ALA A 188 8.90 0.31 -3.62
C ALA A 188 8.47 -0.27 -2.28
N TYR A 189 9.39 -0.38 -1.30
CA TYR A 189 9.05 -0.91 0.01
C TYR A 189 8.17 0.06 0.79
N ILE A 190 7.05 -0.46 1.30
CA ILE A 190 6.16 0.27 2.20
C ILE A 190 6.32 -0.33 3.59
N PRO A 191 6.88 0.40 4.57
CA PRO A 191 6.97 -0.07 5.95
C PRO A 191 5.58 -0.22 6.58
N PRO A 192 5.44 -0.95 7.69
CA PRO A 192 4.21 -0.99 8.50
C PRO A 192 3.65 0.42 8.73
N CYS A 193 2.33 0.58 8.57
CA CYS A 193 1.66 1.88 8.60
C CYS A 193 0.32 1.76 9.33
N THR A 194 0.06 2.66 10.27
CA THR A 194 -1.21 2.66 11.01
C THR A 194 -2.39 3.14 10.16
N ALA A 195 -2.12 3.91 9.09
CA ALA A 195 -3.13 4.45 8.19
C ALA A 195 -2.58 4.62 6.77
N VAL A 196 -3.47 4.70 5.78
CA VAL A 196 -3.12 5.02 4.39
C VAL A 196 -2.38 6.35 4.27
N VAL A 197 -2.79 7.37 5.03
CA VAL A 197 -2.13 8.69 5.05
C VAL A 197 -0.72 8.68 5.65
N SER A 198 -0.32 7.60 6.35
CA SER A 198 1.00 7.51 6.98
C SER A 198 2.16 7.42 5.99
N HIS A 199 1.90 7.01 4.74
CA HIS A 199 2.95 6.86 3.72
C HIS A 199 2.50 7.39 2.34
N PRO A 200 3.33 8.19 1.64
CA PRO A 200 2.96 8.77 0.34
C PRO A 200 2.59 7.74 -0.73
N ALA A 201 3.26 6.57 -0.75
CA ALA A 201 2.93 5.52 -1.72
C ALA A 201 1.51 4.96 -1.52
N LEU A 202 1.07 4.83 -0.26
CA LEU A 202 -0.27 4.34 0.05
C LEU A 202 -1.35 5.35 -0.35
N VAL A 203 -1.09 6.63 -0.17
CA VAL A 203 -1.96 7.71 -0.69
C VAL A 203 -2.09 7.60 -2.20
N ARG A 204 -0.98 7.40 -2.93
CA ARG A 204 -1.03 7.20 -4.39
C ARG A 204 -1.84 5.97 -4.79
N TYR A 205 -1.68 4.85 -4.08
CA TYR A 205 -2.49 3.65 -4.30
C TYR A 205 -3.97 3.94 -4.08
N TYR A 206 -4.34 4.57 -2.96
CA TYR A 206 -5.71 4.98 -2.66
C TYR A 206 -6.34 5.83 -3.78
N GLU A 207 -5.62 6.85 -4.26
CA GLU A 207 -6.10 7.74 -5.32
C GLU A 207 -6.25 7.00 -6.65
N THR A 208 -5.26 6.18 -7.01
CA THR A 208 -5.25 5.40 -8.25
C THR A 208 -6.38 4.37 -8.25
N PHE A 209 -6.55 3.64 -7.16
CA PHE A 209 -7.63 2.66 -7.00
C PHE A 209 -9.01 3.32 -7.07
N GLY A 210 -9.18 4.46 -6.40
CA GLY A 210 -10.42 5.24 -6.47
C GLY A 210 -10.72 5.72 -7.89
N SER A 211 -9.70 6.17 -8.63
CA SER A 211 -9.84 6.58 -10.03
C SER A 211 -10.27 5.41 -10.93
N MET A 212 -9.61 4.25 -10.81
CA MET A 212 -9.96 3.06 -11.58
C MET A 212 -11.36 2.53 -11.23
N LEU A 213 -11.76 2.56 -9.97
CA LEU A 213 -13.10 2.16 -9.54
C LEU A 213 -14.18 3.07 -10.14
N ASN A 214 -13.93 4.38 -10.15
CA ASN A 214 -14.82 5.35 -10.81
C ASN A 214 -14.88 5.14 -12.33
N GLU A 215 -13.76 4.82 -12.98
CA GLU A 215 -13.73 4.47 -14.41
C GLU A 215 -14.58 3.22 -14.69
N VAL A 216 -14.44 2.16 -13.88
CA VAL A 216 -15.26 0.94 -13.96
C VAL A 216 -16.75 1.28 -13.76
N GLN A 217 -17.08 2.16 -12.82
CA GLN A 217 -18.46 2.60 -12.58
C GLN A 217 -19.07 3.28 -13.82
N LEU A 218 -18.38 4.30 -14.35
CA LEU A 218 -18.86 5.07 -15.52
C LEU A 218 -18.96 4.19 -16.77
N ASN A 219 -17.99 3.31 -16.99
CA ASN A 219 -18.02 2.38 -18.11
C ASN A 219 -19.13 1.32 -17.95
N SER A 220 -19.44 0.90 -16.73
CA SER A 220 -20.58 0.00 -16.47
C SER A 220 -21.91 0.64 -16.88
N PHE A 221 -22.14 1.92 -16.56
CA PHE A 221 -23.35 2.62 -17.00
C PHE A 221 -23.46 2.70 -18.53
N LYS A 222 -22.36 3.02 -19.24
CA LYS A 222 -22.34 3.06 -20.71
C LYS A 222 -22.64 1.70 -21.33
N ILE A 223 -22.08 0.63 -20.76
CA ILE A 223 -22.34 -0.75 -21.22
C ILE A 223 -23.82 -1.09 -21.04
N LEU A 224 -24.40 -0.78 -19.87
CA LEU A 224 -25.81 -1.03 -19.59
C LEU A 224 -26.75 -0.25 -20.51
N GLU A 225 -26.44 1.02 -20.78
CA GLU A 225 -27.21 1.85 -21.71
C GLU A 225 -27.23 1.24 -23.13
N LYS A 226 -26.07 0.84 -23.64
CA LYS A 226 -25.96 0.17 -24.96
C LYS A 226 -26.75 -1.13 -25.03
N ILE A 227 -26.74 -1.89 -23.93
CA ILE A 227 -27.52 -3.13 -23.82
C ILE A 227 -29.03 -2.85 -23.78
N ALA A 228 -29.47 -1.75 -23.14
CA ALA A 228 -30.88 -1.39 -23.03
C ALA A 228 -31.47 -0.84 -24.33
N GLN A 229 -30.71 -0.06 -25.11
CA GLN A 229 -31.19 0.60 -26.32
C GLN A 229 -31.58 -0.35 -27.47
N ARG A 230 -31.19 -1.62 -27.43
CA ARG A 230 -31.35 -2.54 -28.58
C ARG A 230 -32.14 -3.82 -28.33
N ASP A 231 -32.80 -3.96 -27.18
CA ASP A 231 -33.64 -5.12 -26.85
C ASP A 231 -32.97 -6.48 -27.16
N HIS A 232 -31.64 -6.53 -27.02
CA HIS A 232 -30.86 -7.73 -27.33
C HIS A 232 -31.14 -8.82 -26.29
N SER A 233 -31.90 -9.84 -26.68
CA SER A 233 -32.24 -11.04 -25.89
C SER A 233 -31.13 -12.10 -25.84
N GLY A 234 -29.91 -11.76 -26.27
CA GLY A 234 -28.77 -12.67 -26.29
C GLY A 234 -28.25 -13.02 -24.89
N VAL A 235 -27.73 -14.25 -24.75
CA VAL A 235 -27.18 -14.77 -23.48
C VAL A 235 -25.96 -13.96 -23.02
N LEU A 236 -25.03 -13.65 -23.93
CA LEU A 236 -23.82 -12.90 -23.61
C LEU A 236 -24.09 -11.46 -23.12
N PRO A 237 -24.88 -10.61 -23.81
CA PRO A 237 -25.30 -9.30 -23.27
C PRO A 237 -26.01 -9.38 -21.92
N ARG A 238 -26.82 -10.42 -21.69
CA ARG A 238 -27.48 -10.64 -20.39
C ARG A 238 -26.46 -10.94 -19.29
N ASN A 239 -25.44 -11.76 -19.55
CA ASN A 239 -24.40 -12.08 -18.57
C ASN A 239 -23.53 -10.87 -18.26
N VAL A 240 -23.13 -10.09 -19.28
CA VAL A 240 -22.38 -8.84 -19.10
C VAL A 240 -23.21 -7.82 -18.32
N ARG A 241 -24.52 -7.71 -18.59
CA ARG A 241 -25.45 -6.88 -17.79
C ARG A 241 -25.41 -7.29 -16.31
N GLY A 242 -25.46 -8.60 -16.02
CA GLY A 242 -25.36 -9.13 -14.66
C GLY A 242 -24.06 -8.71 -13.96
N LEU A 243 -22.91 -8.85 -14.64
CA LEU A 243 -21.62 -8.41 -14.10
C LEU A 243 -21.59 -6.90 -13.79
N CYS A 244 -22.06 -6.07 -14.73
CA CYS A 244 -22.15 -4.63 -14.52
C CYS A 244 -23.06 -4.27 -13.33
N SER A 245 -24.23 -4.92 -13.20
CA SER A 245 -25.13 -4.68 -12.07
C SER A 245 -24.48 -5.04 -10.72
N HIS A 246 -23.85 -6.22 -10.63
CA HIS A 246 -23.17 -6.63 -9.40
C HIS A 246 -22.01 -5.70 -9.02
N LEU A 247 -21.24 -5.22 -10.00
CA LEU A 247 -20.19 -4.22 -9.77
C LEU A 247 -20.76 -2.90 -9.26
N LEU A 248 -21.83 -2.40 -9.86
CA LEU A 248 -22.47 -1.15 -9.44
C LEU A 248 -23.05 -1.27 -8.02
N ASP A 249 -23.66 -2.40 -7.68
CA ASP A 249 -24.16 -2.68 -6.32
C ASP A 249 -23.02 -2.68 -5.29
N PHE A 250 -21.88 -3.28 -5.62
CA PHE A 250 -20.69 -3.25 -4.78
C PHE A 250 -20.18 -1.82 -4.57
N ILE A 251 -20.06 -1.05 -5.64
CA ILE A 251 -19.57 0.33 -5.58
C ILE A 251 -20.52 1.17 -4.73
N ALA A 252 -21.84 1.04 -4.92
CA ALA A 252 -22.84 1.76 -4.13
C ALA A 252 -22.73 1.48 -2.62
N ARG A 253 -22.41 0.24 -2.22
CA ARG A 253 -22.26 -0.17 -0.81
C ARG A 253 -20.96 0.33 -0.18
N THR A 254 -19.88 0.39 -0.95
CA THR A 254 -18.54 0.72 -0.43
C THR A 254 -18.17 2.20 -0.55
N TYR A 255 -18.85 2.95 -1.43
CA TYR A 255 -18.47 4.32 -1.80
C TYR A 255 -18.31 5.26 -0.60
N PHE A 256 -19.27 5.24 0.34
CA PHE A 256 -19.23 6.14 1.49
C PHE A 256 -18.03 5.87 2.39
N GLU A 257 -17.79 4.61 2.76
CA GLU A 257 -16.69 4.21 3.63
C GLU A 257 -15.34 4.47 2.96
N TYR A 258 -15.19 4.08 1.68
CA TYR A 258 -13.97 4.31 0.92
C TYR A 258 -13.59 5.80 0.88
N ARG A 259 -14.57 6.67 0.59
CA ARG A 259 -14.37 8.11 0.43
C ARG A 259 -14.09 8.83 1.76
N ASN A 260 -14.85 8.51 2.80
CA ASN A 260 -14.82 9.29 4.05
C ASN A 260 -13.87 8.72 5.10
N MET A 261 -13.61 7.41 5.07
CA MET A 261 -12.82 6.73 6.10
C MET A 261 -11.50 6.20 5.56
N GLY A 262 -11.41 5.82 4.27
CA GLY A 262 -10.28 5.08 3.72
C GLY A 262 -8.89 5.68 3.97
N TYR A 263 -8.75 7.01 3.95
CA TYR A 263 -7.49 7.69 4.24
C TYR A 263 -6.92 7.42 5.64
N GLN A 264 -7.80 7.23 6.63
CA GLN A 264 -7.44 7.06 8.04
C GLN A 264 -7.42 5.59 8.45
N GLN A 265 -7.88 4.69 7.57
CA GLN A 265 -7.89 3.26 7.85
C GLN A 265 -6.50 2.65 7.61
N PRO A 266 -6.16 1.56 8.32
CA PRO A 266 -4.98 0.77 8.01
C PRO A 266 -5.03 0.19 6.57
N PRO A 267 -3.87 -0.06 5.92
CA PRO A 267 -3.82 -0.46 4.52
C PRO A 267 -4.55 -1.76 4.18
N ILE A 268 -4.74 -2.65 5.18
CA ILE A 268 -5.52 -3.89 5.02
C ILE A 268 -6.95 -3.64 4.54
N TYR A 269 -7.56 -2.50 4.91
CA TYR A 269 -8.91 -2.16 4.48
C TYR A 269 -9.01 -1.90 2.97
N LEU A 270 -7.94 -1.36 2.35
CA LEU A 270 -7.87 -1.24 0.90
C LEU A 270 -7.76 -2.62 0.25
N ALA A 271 -6.87 -3.47 0.75
CA ALA A 271 -6.73 -4.83 0.25
C ALA A 271 -8.05 -5.62 0.37
N ALA A 272 -8.72 -5.53 1.52
CA ALA A 272 -10.01 -6.17 1.77
C ALA A 272 -11.11 -5.67 0.83
N CYS A 273 -11.18 -4.36 0.58
CA CYS A 273 -12.16 -3.79 -0.35
C CYS A 273 -12.06 -4.45 -1.73
N PHE A 274 -10.85 -4.55 -2.28
CA PHE A 274 -10.65 -5.07 -3.64
C PHE A 274 -10.57 -6.60 -3.72
N SER A 275 -10.16 -7.28 -2.65
CA SER A 275 -10.33 -8.74 -2.53
C SER A 275 -11.82 -9.11 -2.55
N ASN A 276 -12.67 -8.37 -1.83
CA ASN A 276 -14.13 -8.57 -1.86
C ASN A 276 -14.72 -8.27 -3.26
N LEU A 277 -14.21 -7.27 -3.97
CA LEU A 277 -14.60 -6.99 -5.35
C LEU A 277 -14.25 -8.16 -6.28
N ALA A 278 -13.02 -8.68 -6.19
CA ALA A 278 -12.57 -9.82 -6.98
C ALA A 278 -13.42 -11.06 -6.68
N HIS A 279 -13.72 -11.33 -5.41
CA HIS A 279 -14.57 -12.44 -5.01
C HIS A 279 -16.01 -12.28 -5.55
N LEU A 280 -16.59 -11.07 -5.48
CA LEU A 280 -17.92 -10.81 -6.03
C LEU A 280 -17.95 -11.02 -7.54
N PHE A 281 -16.91 -10.56 -8.25
CA PHE A 281 -16.77 -10.77 -9.69
C PHE A 281 -16.66 -12.26 -10.04
N PHE A 282 -15.82 -12.98 -9.31
CA PHE A 282 -15.63 -14.42 -9.47
C PHE A 282 -16.93 -15.18 -9.25
N THR A 283 -17.66 -14.89 -8.18
CA THR A 283 -18.97 -15.50 -7.91
C THR A 283 -19.96 -15.18 -9.03
N ALA A 284 -20.04 -13.92 -9.47
CA ALA A 284 -20.98 -13.49 -10.51
C ALA A 284 -20.72 -14.18 -11.86
N LEU A 285 -19.47 -14.48 -12.21
CA LEU A 285 -19.13 -15.29 -13.37
C LEU A 285 -19.66 -16.73 -13.26
N HIS A 286 -19.60 -17.32 -12.07
CA HIS A 286 -19.98 -18.73 -11.86
C HIS A 286 -21.50 -18.95 -11.74
N LEU A 287 -22.27 -17.92 -11.40
CA LEU A 287 -23.74 -18.03 -11.21
C LEU A 287 -24.48 -18.47 -12.48
N ASN A 288 -23.96 -18.14 -13.67
CA ASN A 288 -24.66 -18.38 -14.94
C ASN A 288 -24.40 -19.77 -15.54
N GLY A 289 -23.53 -20.59 -14.93
CA GLY A 289 -23.13 -21.89 -15.46
C GLY A 289 -21.79 -21.88 -16.19
N ALA A 290 -21.18 -23.06 -16.34
CA ALA A 290 -19.82 -23.20 -16.88
C ALA A 290 -19.71 -22.79 -18.35
N LYS A 291 -20.74 -23.06 -19.16
CA LYS A 291 -20.76 -22.73 -20.59
C LYS A 291 -20.83 -21.21 -20.80
N GLU A 292 -21.70 -20.55 -20.04
CA GLU A 292 -21.92 -19.11 -20.05
C GLU A 292 -20.69 -18.36 -19.54
N LYS A 293 -20.03 -18.89 -18.50
CA LYS A 293 -18.73 -18.38 -18.01
C LYS A 293 -17.69 -18.39 -19.12
N GLU A 294 -17.48 -19.54 -19.76
CA GLU A 294 -16.49 -19.69 -20.83
C GLU A 294 -16.77 -18.76 -22.00
N GLU A 295 -18.05 -18.57 -22.34
CA GLU A 295 -18.48 -17.64 -23.37
C GLU A 295 -18.07 -16.19 -23.05
N VAL A 296 -18.29 -15.75 -21.81
CA VAL A 296 -17.91 -14.41 -21.32
C VAL A 296 -16.40 -14.24 -21.30
N LEU A 297 -15.65 -15.24 -20.81
CA LEU A 297 -14.18 -15.16 -20.75
C LEU A 297 -13.55 -15.15 -22.15
N THR A 298 -14.09 -15.95 -23.07
CA THR A 298 -13.67 -15.92 -24.49
C THR A 298 -13.95 -14.56 -25.11
N TYR A 299 -15.11 -13.97 -24.81
CA TYR A 299 -15.44 -12.63 -25.26
C TYR A 299 -14.49 -11.56 -24.70
N PHE A 300 -14.06 -11.69 -23.44
CA PHE A 300 -13.05 -10.81 -22.86
C PHE A 300 -11.70 -10.96 -23.59
N TYR A 301 -11.28 -12.20 -23.86
CA TYR A 301 -10.06 -12.50 -24.61
C TYR A 301 -10.07 -11.93 -26.04
N GLU A 302 -11.22 -11.97 -26.72
CA GLU A 302 -11.35 -11.37 -28.05
C GLU A 302 -11.06 -9.86 -28.03
N TRP A 303 -11.55 -9.15 -27.01
CA TRP A 303 -11.45 -7.69 -26.97
C TRP A 303 -10.22 -7.16 -26.22
N ARG A 304 -9.64 -7.99 -25.36
CA ARG A 304 -8.39 -7.74 -24.63
C ARG A 304 -7.59 -9.02 -24.62
N ASP A 305 -6.29 -8.93 -24.89
CA ASP A 305 -5.36 -10.08 -24.92
C ASP A 305 -5.08 -10.67 -23.51
N VAL A 306 -6.14 -10.95 -22.75
CA VAL A 306 -6.15 -11.56 -21.42
C VAL A 306 -6.85 -12.89 -21.57
N THR A 307 -6.09 -13.98 -21.49
CA THR A 307 -6.65 -15.33 -21.66
C THR A 307 -7.61 -15.66 -20.52
N PRO A 308 -8.62 -16.52 -20.74
CA PRO A 308 -9.54 -16.97 -19.69
C PRO A 308 -8.83 -17.45 -18.44
N GLY A 309 -7.83 -18.33 -18.60
CA GLY A 309 -7.04 -18.86 -17.48
C GLY A 309 -6.27 -17.78 -16.71
N ASN A 310 -5.62 -16.83 -17.39
CA ASN A 310 -4.89 -15.76 -16.71
C ASN A 310 -5.82 -14.82 -15.95
N PHE A 311 -7.02 -14.55 -16.50
CA PHE A 311 -8.00 -13.72 -15.83
C PHE A 311 -8.59 -14.39 -14.59
N GLU A 312 -8.90 -15.68 -14.66
CA GLU A 312 -9.36 -16.46 -13.51
C GLU A 312 -8.26 -16.56 -12.45
N GLU A 313 -7.01 -16.82 -12.83
CA GLU A 313 -5.88 -16.84 -11.91
C GLU A 313 -5.70 -15.48 -11.21
N LEU A 314 -5.84 -14.37 -11.96
CA LEU A 314 -5.79 -13.02 -11.41
C LEU A 314 -6.90 -12.77 -10.39
N LEU A 315 -8.13 -13.23 -10.65
CA LEU A 315 -9.24 -13.16 -9.71
C LEU A 315 -8.95 -13.96 -8.44
N THR A 316 -8.52 -15.22 -8.57
CA THR A 316 -8.21 -16.09 -7.44
C THR A 316 -7.07 -15.53 -6.60
N LYS A 317 -5.97 -15.08 -7.22
CA LYS A 317 -4.85 -14.45 -6.50
C LYS A 317 -5.26 -13.19 -5.74
N THR A 318 -6.21 -12.42 -6.27
CA THR A 318 -6.69 -11.19 -5.62
C THR A 318 -7.70 -11.48 -4.51
N MET A 319 -8.52 -12.51 -4.68
CA MET A 319 -9.42 -13.01 -3.65
C MET A 319 -8.63 -13.54 -2.45
N ASP A 320 -7.58 -14.32 -2.70
CA ASP A 320 -6.79 -15.02 -1.68
C ASP A 320 -5.57 -14.21 -1.19
N ILE A 321 -5.63 -12.87 -1.21
CA ILE A 321 -4.55 -12.02 -0.69
C ILE A 321 -4.30 -12.34 0.78
N ALA A 322 -3.15 -12.97 1.06
CA ALA A 322 -2.64 -13.17 2.40
C ALA A 322 -1.91 -11.91 2.88
N TYR A 323 -2.66 -10.98 3.48
CA TYR A 323 -2.09 -9.70 3.93
C TYR A 323 -1.02 -9.89 5.00
N SER A 324 0.16 -9.29 4.78
CA SER A 324 1.23 -9.18 5.76
C SER A 324 1.57 -7.71 5.96
N HIS A 325 1.52 -7.25 7.21
CA HIS A 325 1.75 -5.84 7.51
C HIS A 325 3.20 -5.38 7.29
N TYR A 326 4.13 -6.32 7.23
CA TYR A 326 5.53 -6.07 6.87
C TYR A 326 5.77 -6.05 5.35
N ARG A 327 4.78 -6.51 4.56
CA ARG A 327 4.84 -6.64 3.10
C ARG A 327 3.59 -6.03 2.45
N ILE A 328 3.22 -4.82 2.87
CA ILE A 328 2.03 -4.11 2.38
C ILE A 328 2.09 -3.93 0.85
N GLN A 329 3.27 -3.70 0.31
CA GLN A 329 3.47 -3.50 -1.11
C GLN A 329 2.97 -4.68 -1.97
N GLU A 330 3.15 -5.92 -1.53
CA GLU A 330 2.71 -7.11 -2.28
C GLU A 330 1.19 -7.11 -2.46
N ALA A 331 0.44 -6.81 -1.40
CA ALA A 331 -1.01 -6.73 -1.43
C ALA A 331 -1.51 -5.56 -2.30
N MET A 332 -0.90 -4.38 -2.17
CA MET A 332 -1.27 -3.22 -2.98
C MET A 332 -0.99 -3.46 -4.46
N GLU A 333 0.13 -4.11 -4.77
CA GLU A 333 0.51 -4.40 -6.15
C GLU A 333 -0.41 -5.44 -6.80
N GLN A 334 -0.78 -6.49 -6.08
CA GLN A 334 -1.78 -7.46 -6.55
C GLN A 334 -3.12 -6.79 -6.86
N VAL A 335 -3.58 -5.89 -5.99
CA VAL A 335 -4.81 -5.10 -6.20
C VAL A 335 -4.68 -4.18 -7.41
N ARG A 336 -3.53 -3.51 -7.57
CA ARG A 336 -3.24 -2.63 -8.71
C ARG A 336 -3.38 -3.37 -10.03
N VAL A 337 -2.70 -4.52 -10.16
CA VAL A 337 -2.73 -5.34 -11.38
C VAL A 337 -4.15 -5.80 -11.71
N PHE A 338 -4.91 -6.24 -10.70
CA PHE A 338 -6.32 -6.61 -10.87
C PHE A 338 -7.17 -5.46 -11.41
N LEU A 339 -7.11 -4.29 -10.77
CA LEU A 339 -7.90 -3.13 -11.15
C LEU A 339 -7.52 -2.58 -12.53
N GLU A 340 -6.25 -2.63 -12.90
CA GLU A 340 -5.79 -2.19 -14.23
C GLU A 340 -6.37 -3.06 -15.34
N VAL A 341 -6.33 -4.39 -15.17
CA VAL A 341 -6.91 -5.33 -16.12
C VAL A 341 -8.43 -5.13 -16.20
N LEU A 342 -9.10 -5.03 -15.06
CA LEU A 342 -10.55 -4.83 -14.98
C LEU A 342 -10.96 -3.50 -15.64
N SER A 343 -10.31 -2.40 -15.28
CA SER A 343 -10.60 -1.08 -15.85
C SER A 343 -10.33 -1.05 -17.36
N ALA A 344 -9.21 -1.61 -17.82
CA ALA A 344 -8.87 -1.66 -19.23
C ALA A 344 -9.87 -2.49 -20.06
N LEU A 345 -10.38 -3.59 -19.47
CA LEU A 345 -11.43 -4.41 -20.06
C LEU A 345 -12.75 -3.63 -20.14
N TRP A 346 -13.19 -3.02 -19.04
CA TRP A 346 -14.42 -2.21 -18.98
C TRP A 346 -14.41 -1.06 -19.97
N ARG A 347 -13.29 -0.34 -20.06
CA ARG A 347 -13.10 0.74 -21.03
C ARG A 347 -13.21 0.24 -22.46
N LYS A 348 -12.64 -0.94 -22.76
CA LYS A 348 -12.73 -1.52 -24.10
C LYS A 348 -14.17 -1.93 -24.43
N LEU A 349 -14.86 -2.62 -23.52
CA LEU A 349 -16.26 -3.02 -23.71
C LEU A 349 -17.17 -1.79 -23.88
N ALA A 350 -16.97 -0.76 -23.07
CA ALA A 350 -17.70 0.50 -23.20
C ALA A 350 -17.42 1.24 -24.51
N SER A 351 -16.29 0.99 -25.19
CA SER A 351 -15.97 1.57 -26.50
C SER A 351 -16.64 0.86 -27.68
N LEU A 352 -17.12 -0.37 -27.50
CA LEU A 352 -17.74 -1.15 -28.59
C LEU A 352 -19.07 -0.53 -29.01
N GLU A 353 -19.39 -0.56 -30.29
CA GLU A 353 -20.71 -0.13 -30.76
C GLU A 353 -21.79 -1.05 -30.19
N PHE A 354 -21.55 -2.37 -30.19
CA PHE A 354 -22.47 -3.39 -29.71
C PHE A 354 -21.82 -4.34 -28.71
N ILE A 355 -22.52 -4.61 -27.62
CA ILE A 355 -22.12 -5.63 -26.65
C ILE A 355 -22.59 -7.00 -27.14
N GLY A 356 -21.69 -7.98 -27.13
CA GLY A 356 -21.96 -9.33 -27.63
C GLY A 356 -21.62 -9.55 -29.10
N GLN A 357 -21.09 -8.52 -29.79
CA GLN A 357 -20.51 -8.68 -31.12
C GLN A 357 -19.14 -9.35 -31.02
N ARG A 358 -18.96 -10.48 -31.71
CA ARG A 358 -17.67 -11.18 -31.86
C ARG A 358 -16.83 -10.47 -32.91
N LYS A 359 -15.50 -10.45 -32.76
CA LYS A 359 -14.59 -9.82 -33.74
C LYS A 359 -14.76 -10.39 -35.16
N GLU A 360 -15.08 -11.68 -35.27
CA GLU A 360 -15.28 -12.38 -36.55
C GLU A 360 -16.54 -11.91 -37.31
N ASN A 361 -17.51 -11.29 -36.62
CA ASN A 361 -18.77 -10.82 -37.22
C ASN A 361 -18.74 -9.34 -37.63
N ILE A 362 -17.56 -8.70 -37.63
CA ILE A 362 -17.40 -7.32 -38.10
C ILE A 362 -17.26 -7.35 -39.62
N VAL A 363 -18.40 -7.33 -40.32
CA VAL A 363 -18.41 -7.13 -41.77
C VAL A 363 -18.10 -5.66 -42.04
N VAL A 364 -16.90 -5.38 -42.56
CA VAL A 364 -16.57 -4.08 -43.13
C VAL A 364 -17.45 -3.91 -44.38
N ALA A 365 -18.59 -3.23 -44.22
CA ALA A 365 -19.38 -2.78 -45.36
C ALA A 365 -18.59 -1.68 -46.06
N GLU A 366 -17.68 -2.09 -46.96
CA GLU A 366 -17.12 -1.20 -47.95
C GLU A 366 -18.30 -0.68 -48.77
N GLN A 367 -18.75 0.55 -48.50
CA GLN A 367 -19.73 1.23 -49.32
C GLN A 367 -19.10 1.42 -50.71
N GLN A 368 -19.35 0.47 -51.62
CA GLN A 368 -19.16 0.70 -53.04
C GLN A 368 -20.11 1.83 -53.43
N LEU A 369 -19.55 3.03 -53.57
CA LEU A 369 -20.17 4.16 -54.25
C LEU A 369 -20.49 3.72 -55.69
N VAL A 370 -21.71 3.22 -55.90
CA VAL A 370 -22.27 3.02 -57.23
C VAL A 370 -22.37 4.41 -57.87
N ARG A 371 -21.42 4.73 -58.75
CA ARG A 371 -21.51 5.90 -59.62
C ARG A 371 -22.67 5.68 -60.60
N PRO A 372 -23.70 6.53 -60.64
CA PRO A 372 -24.68 6.44 -61.72
C PRO A 372 -24.01 6.84 -63.04
N ALA A 373 -24.14 5.99 -64.05
CA ALA A 373 -23.65 6.23 -65.40
C ALA A 373 -24.33 7.46 -66.00
N GLN A 374 -23.55 8.51 -66.29
CA GLN A 374 -24.01 9.65 -67.07
C GLN A 374 -24.08 9.24 -68.55
N ALA A 375 -25.30 9.02 -69.04
CA ALA A 375 -25.58 9.06 -70.47
C ALA A 375 -25.55 10.53 -70.93
N ARG A 376 -24.50 10.94 -71.63
CA ARG A 376 -24.46 12.23 -72.35
C ARG A 376 -24.65 11.97 -73.83
N GLN A 377 -25.86 12.26 -74.30
CA GLN A 377 -26.17 12.44 -75.72
C GLN A 377 -25.41 13.66 -76.26
N THR A 378 -24.60 13.44 -77.29
CA THR A 378 -24.01 14.47 -78.14
C THR A 378 -25.05 14.97 -79.14
N TRP A 379 -25.37 16.26 -79.10
CA TRP A 379 -25.90 17.00 -80.24
C TRP A 379 -25.03 18.24 -80.45
N THR A 380 -24.39 18.30 -81.61
CA THR A 380 -23.66 19.45 -82.15
C THR A 380 -24.61 20.32 -82.96
N LEU A 381 -24.51 21.64 -82.82
CA LEU A 381 -24.79 22.59 -83.90
C LEU A 381 -23.82 23.78 -83.76
N LEU A 382 -23.13 24.08 -84.86
CA LEU A 382 -22.28 25.25 -85.09
C LEU A 382 -23.01 26.55 -84.73
N GLU A 383 -22.38 27.47 -83.99
CA GLU A 383 -21.46 28.52 -84.46
C GLU A 383 -20.55 28.98 -83.32
#